data_AF-A0A9E4NQ73-F1
#
_entry.id   AF-A0A9E4NQ73-F1
#
_cell.length_a   1.000
_cell.length_b   1.000
_cell.length_c   1.000
_cell.angle_alpha   90.00
_cell.angle_beta   90.00
_cell.angle_gamma   90.00
#
_symmetry.space_group_name_H-M   'P 1'
#
loop_
_entity.id
_entity.type
_entity.pdbx_description
1 polymer ?
#
loop_
_entity_poly.entity_id
_entity_poly.type
_entity_poly.pdbx_seq_one_letter_code
_entity_poly.pdbx_strand_id
1 'polypeptide(L)'
;EVLHASFGIRVVKQIIQEENITLDKQVLREMWDESEAAEIGYASYILRDPILGYSQEDHVGQFRFIANRRARQLGIEEPFPGAEATLPWLDEQAHLRKEKNFFETRVTEYQTGGALKWD
;
A
#
# COMPACT_ATOMS: atom_id res chain seq x y z
N GLU A 1 -3.96 4.38 5.28
CA GLU A 1 -2.99 4.88 4.29
C GLU A 1 -3.30 4.69 2.81
N VAL A 2 -4.05 3.65 2.38
CA VAL A 2 -4.36 3.47 0.94
C VAL A 2 -5.11 4.67 0.33
N LEU A 3 -6.01 5.30 1.09
CA LEU A 3 -6.78 6.47 0.66
C LEU A 3 -5.91 7.74 0.52
N HIS A 4 -4.93 7.94 1.39
CA HIS A 4 -4.03 9.09 1.30
C HIS A 4 -3.12 8.95 0.07
N ALA A 5 -2.53 7.77 -0.13
CA ALA A 5 -1.71 7.51 -1.29
C ALA A 5 -2.49 7.66 -2.61
N SER A 6 -3.73 7.17 -2.67
CA SER A 6 -4.57 7.32 -3.86
C SER A 6 -4.96 8.78 -4.12
N PHE A 7 -5.25 9.55 -3.07
CA PHE A 7 -5.49 10.98 -3.18
C PHE A 7 -4.26 11.72 -3.70
N GLY A 8 -3.08 11.48 -3.11
CA GLY A 8 -1.82 12.10 -3.54
C GLY A 8 -1.50 11.84 -5.01
N ILE A 9 -1.69 10.60 -5.48
CA ILE A 9 -1.52 10.25 -6.90
C ILE A 9 -2.47 11.05 -7.80
N ARG A 10 -3.74 11.24 -7.39
CA ARG A 10 -4.69 12.04 -8.16
C ARG A 10 -4.28 13.50 -8.24
N VAL A 11 -3.82 14.07 -7.13
CA VAL A 11 -3.31 15.45 -7.07
C VAL A 11 -2.12 15.62 -8.01
N VAL A 12 -1.12 14.73 -7.94
CA VAL A 12 0.06 14.79 -8.81
C VAL A 12 -0.34 14.70 -10.29
N LYS A 13 -1.23 13.77 -10.64
CA LYS A 13 -1.74 13.67 -12.02
C LYS A 13 -2.42 14.95 -12.50
N GLN A 14 -3.23 15.56 -11.64
CA GLN A 14 -3.94 16.78 -11.98
C GLN A 14 -2.96 17.92 -12.26
N ILE A 15 -1.94 18.09 -11.41
CA ILE A 15 -0.89 19.10 -11.60
C ILE A 15 -0.13 18.89 -12.92
N ILE A 16 0.25 17.65 -13.22
CA ILE A 16 0.94 17.32 -14.49
C ILE A 16 0.08 17.72 -15.69
N GLN A 17 -1.23 17.45 -15.62
CA GLN A 17 -2.17 17.76 -16.69
C GLN A 17 -2.42 19.26 -16.85
N GLU A 18 -2.62 19.99 -15.76
CA GLU A 18 -2.94 21.43 -15.77
C GLU A 18 -1.75 22.27 -16.21
N GLU A 19 -0.55 21.93 -15.75
CA GLU A 19 0.68 22.71 -15.98
C GLU A 19 1.54 22.14 -17.13
N ASN A 20 1.09 21.07 -17.78
CA ASN A 20 1.81 20.38 -18.86
C ASN A 20 3.27 20.04 -18.49
N ILE A 21 3.48 19.57 -17.26
CA ILE A 21 4.81 19.32 -16.71
C ILE A 21 5.38 18.02 -17.28
N THR A 22 6.62 18.08 -17.74
CA THR A 22 7.41 16.89 -18.04
C THR A 22 8.28 16.55 -16.83
N LEU A 23 8.12 15.34 -16.30
CA LEU A 23 8.92 14.87 -15.17
C LEU A 23 10.35 14.54 -15.62
N ASP A 24 11.34 15.04 -14.87
CA ASP A 24 12.74 14.69 -15.10
C ASP A 24 13.02 13.27 -14.56
N LYS A 25 13.39 12.37 -15.46
CA LYS A 25 13.68 10.98 -15.13
C LYS A 25 14.88 10.84 -14.20
N GLN A 26 15.89 11.71 -14.32
CA GLN A 26 17.08 11.65 -13.49
C GLN A 26 16.74 12.04 -12.05
N VAL A 27 16.01 13.15 -11.87
CA VAL A 27 15.57 13.60 -10.53
C VAL A 27 14.69 12.55 -9.86
N LEU A 28 13.77 11.93 -10.62
CA LEU A 28 12.96 10.85 -10.09
C LEU A 28 13.81 9.65 -9.66
N ARG A 29 14.81 9.26 -10.45
CA ARG A 29 15.72 8.16 -10.10
C ARG A 29 16.45 8.46 -8.80
N GLU A 30 17.03 9.65 -8.68
CA GLU A 30 17.75 10.09 -7.48
C GLU A 30 16.84 10.07 -6.24
N MET A 31 15.59 10.53 -6.35
CA MET A 31 14.61 10.44 -5.26
C MET A 31 14.28 9.01 -4.84
N TRP A 32 14.19 8.07 -5.80
CA TRP A 32 13.97 6.66 -5.49
C TRP A 32 15.18 6.02 -4.83
N ASP A 33 16.39 6.36 -5.27
CA ASP A 33 17.64 5.86 -4.67
C ASP A 33 17.80 6.35 -3.23
N GLU A 34 17.50 7.63 -2.97
CA GLU A 34 17.52 8.18 -1.62
C GLU A 34 16.47 7.50 -0.72
N SER A 35 15.26 7.32 -1.23
CA SER A 35 14.17 6.65 -0.51
C SER A 35 14.52 5.20 -0.17
N GLU A 36 15.09 4.47 -1.12
CA GLU A 36 15.52 3.08 -0.92
C GLU A 36 16.65 3.00 0.10
N ALA A 37 17.66 3.89 0.01
CA ALA A 37 18.76 3.91 0.96
C ALA A 37 18.26 4.18 2.40
N ALA A 38 17.30 5.10 2.56
CA ALA A 38 16.66 5.37 3.84
C ALA A 38 15.91 4.13 4.37
N GLU A 39 15.15 3.45 3.51
CA GLU A 39 14.37 2.26 3.90
C GLU A 39 15.29 1.09 4.26
N ILE A 40 16.37 0.87 3.51
CA ILE A 40 17.39 -0.14 3.84
C ILE A 40 18.04 0.17 5.18
N GLY A 41 18.41 1.43 5.43
CA GLY A 41 18.98 1.86 6.70
C GLY A 41 18.03 1.63 7.87
N TYR A 42 16.76 1.97 7.69
CA TYR A 42 15.71 1.73 8.69
C TYR A 42 15.52 0.23 8.95
N ALA A 43 15.32 -0.57 7.89
CA ALA A 43 15.11 -2.01 7.99
C ALA A 43 16.32 -2.72 8.64
N SER A 44 17.55 -2.34 8.28
CA SER A 44 18.77 -2.88 8.91
C SER A 44 18.83 -2.61 10.41
N TYR A 45 18.28 -1.48 10.84
CA TYR A 45 18.29 -1.07 12.24
C TYR A 45 17.22 -1.81 13.05
N ILE A 46 15.99 -1.89 12.53
CA ILE A 46 14.85 -2.47 13.26
C ILE A 46 14.77 -4.01 13.13
N LEU A 47 15.30 -4.59 12.04
CA LEU A 47 15.26 -6.01 11.74
C LEU A 47 16.67 -6.61 11.71
N ARG A 48 17.50 -6.26 12.72
CA ARG A 48 18.83 -6.86 12.89
C ARG A 48 18.78 -8.38 12.95
N ASP A 49 17.78 -8.90 13.65
CA ASP A 49 17.46 -10.32 13.71
C ASP A 49 16.11 -10.53 13.00
N PRO A 50 16.01 -11.41 11.99
CA PRO A 50 14.75 -11.71 11.32
C PRO A 50 13.72 -12.29 12.28
N ILE A 51 12.45 -11.97 12.06
CA ILE A 51 11.33 -12.61 12.74
C ILE A 51 10.67 -13.64 11.80
N LEU A 52 9.92 -14.58 12.36
CA LEU A 52 9.28 -15.63 11.57
C LEU A 52 8.37 -15.02 10.49
N GLY A 53 8.71 -15.27 9.22
CA GLY A 53 7.95 -14.78 8.07
C GLY A 53 8.13 -13.31 7.73
N TYR A 54 9.13 -12.63 8.31
CA TYR A 54 9.46 -11.25 7.98
C TYR A 54 10.93 -10.94 8.29
N SER A 55 11.70 -10.72 7.21
CA SER A 55 13.11 -10.34 7.25
C SER A 55 13.34 -8.93 6.70
N GLN A 56 14.56 -8.44 6.83
CA GLN A 56 14.99 -7.20 6.19
C GLN A 56 14.81 -7.28 4.67
N GLU A 57 15.20 -8.41 4.07
CA GLU A 57 15.11 -8.65 2.63
C GLU A 57 13.65 -8.62 2.17
N ASP A 58 12.74 -9.24 2.93
CA ASP A 58 11.31 -9.21 2.63
C ASP A 58 10.76 -7.79 2.69
N HIS A 59 11.16 -7.00 3.70
CA HIS A 59 10.71 -5.62 3.86
C HIS A 59 11.14 -4.74 2.67
N VAL A 60 12.42 -4.79 2.30
CA VAL A 60 12.96 -4.03 1.17
C VAL A 60 12.36 -4.51 -0.16
N GLY A 61 12.17 -5.82 -0.32
CA GLY A 61 11.48 -6.38 -1.49
C GLY A 61 10.04 -5.87 -1.62
N GLN A 62 9.29 -5.83 -0.51
CA GLN A 62 7.92 -5.34 -0.51
C GLN A 62 7.88 -3.83 -0.79
N PHE A 63 8.82 -3.06 -0.23
CA PHE A 63 8.98 -1.64 -0.55
C PHE A 63 9.14 -1.42 -2.06
N ARG A 64 10.05 -2.14 -2.71
CA ARG A 64 10.29 -2.06 -4.16
C ARG A 64 9.04 -2.41 -4.97
N PHE A 65 8.34 -3.48 -4.58
CA PHE A 65 7.09 -3.89 -5.22
C PHE A 65 6.00 -2.80 -5.11
N ILE A 66 5.84 -2.19 -3.94
CA ILE A 66 4.88 -1.11 -3.73
C ILE A 66 5.30 0.14 -4.50
N ALA A 67 6.58 0.50 -4.52
CA ALA A 67 7.09 1.63 -5.31
C ALA A 67 6.74 1.47 -6.80
N ASN A 68 6.96 0.29 -7.39
CA ASN A 68 6.56 0.00 -8.78
C ASN A 68 5.06 0.10 -8.99
N ARG A 69 4.25 -0.41 -8.05
CA ARG A 69 2.78 -0.29 -8.11
C ARG A 69 2.35 1.18 -8.14
N ARG A 70 2.99 2.05 -7.37
CA ARG A 70 2.71 3.50 -7.34
C ARG A 70 3.22 4.22 -8.58
N ALA A 71 4.40 3.87 -9.07
CA ALA A 71 4.95 4.36 -10.33
C ALA A 71 4.01 4.07 -11.52
N ARG A 72 3.53 2.82 -11.64
CA ARG A 72 2.51 2.44 -12.62
C ARG A 72 1.22 3.21 -12.48
N GLN A 73 0.76 3.47 -11.25
CA GLN A 73 -0.42 4.28 -11.02
C GLN A 73 -0.25 5.72 -11.53
N LEU A 74 0.95 6.29 -11.44
CA LEU A 74 1.29 7.60 -12.01
C LEU A 74 1.55 7.57 -13.52
N GLY A 75 1.77 6.38 -14.11
CA GLY A 75 2.12 6.24 -15.53
C GLY A 75 3.60 6.53 -15.82
N ILE A 76 4.46 6.43 -14.79
CA ILE A 76 5.91 6.59 -14.92
C ILE A 76 6.61 5.22 -14.96
N GLU A 77 7.87 5.22 -15.38
CA GLU A 77 8.73 4.03 -15.44
C GLU A 77 8.91 3.40 -14.05
N GLU A 78 8.98 2.07 -14.01
CA GLU A 78 9.16 1.34 -12.76
C GLU A 78 10.59 1.56 -12.22
N PRO A 79 10.75 2.06 -10.98
CA PRO A 79 12.08 2.29 -10.42
C PRO A 79 12.82 0.99 -10.08
N PHE A 80 12.13 -0.11 -9.80
CA PHE A 80 12.77 -1.37 -9.40
C PHE A 80 12.29 -2.55 -10.26
N PRO A 81 12.67 -2.62 -11.55
CA PRO A 81 12.18 -3.66 -12.46
C PRO A 81 12.39 -5.08 -11.90
N GLY A 82 11.38 -5.93 -12.02
CA GLY A 82 11.42 -7.32 -11.55
C GLY A 82 11.17 -7.50 -10.05
N ALA A 83 10.86 -6.44 -9.30
CA ALA A 83 10.43 -6.59 -7.90
C ALA A 83 9.06 -7.27 -7.82
N GLU A 84 8.98 -8.33 -7.00
CA GLU A 84 7.77 -9.11 -6.74
C GLU A 84 7.25 -8.87 -5.32
N ALA A 85 5.98 -9.20 -5.08
CA ALA A 85 5.39 -9.09 -3.75
C ALA A 85 6.00 -10.14 -2.82
N THR A 86 6.83 -9.70 -1.88
CA THR A 86 7.48 -10.57 -0.87
C THR A 86 6.57 -10.84 0.33
N LEU A 87 5.60 -9.95 0.59
CA LEU A 87 4.68 -10.03 1.74
C LEU A 87 3.21 -10.05 1.29
N PRO A 88 2.74 -11.13 0.65
CA PRO A 88 1.38 -11.21 0.11
C PRO A 88 0.30 -11.08 1.20
N TRP A 89 0.56 -11.57 2.41
CA TRP A 89 -0.35 -11.46 3.55
C TRP A 89 -0.63 -10.00 3.97
N LEU A 90 0.28 -9.07 3.66
CA LEU A 90 0.09 -7.66 3.98
C LEU A 90 -1.02 -7.05 3.12
N ASP A 91 -1.07 -7.40 1.84
CA ASP A 91 -2.17 -7.00 0.96
C ASP A 91 -3.48 -7.65 1.42
N GLU A 92 -3.47 -8.94 1.79
CA GLU A 92 -4.67 -9.61 2.33
C GLU A 92 -5.21 -8.88 3.56
N GLN A 93 -4.34 -8.57 4.54
CA GLN A 93 -4.72 -7.84 5.75
C GLN A 93 -5.27 -6.44 5.45
N ALA A 94 -4.72 -5.75 4.45
CA ALA A 94 -5.21 -4.43 4.04
C ALA A 94 -6.60 -4.47 3.39
N HIS A 95 -6.98 -5.60 2.76
CA HIS A 95 -8.28 -5.78 2.11
C HIS A 95 -9.33 -6.47 3.01
N LEU A 96 -8.94 -7.03 4.15
CA LEU A 96 -9.88 -7.57 5.12
C LEU A 96 -10.85 -6.47 5.55
N ARG A 97 -12.16 -6.74 5.40
CA ARG A 97 -13.20 -5.87 5.94
C ARG A 97 -13.01 -5.84 7.44
N LYS A 98 -12.99 -4.62 8.02
CA LYS A 98 -13.04 -4.46 9.48
C LYS A 98 -14.37 -4.99 9.96
N GLU A 99 -14.40 -6.25 10.37
CA GLU A 99 -15.55 -6.83 11.03
C GLU A 99 -15.64 -6.18 12.42
N LYS A 100 -16.83 -5.69 12.77
CA LYS A 100 -17.06 -5.15 14.11
C LYS A 100 -16.90 -6.28 15.11
N ASN A 101 -16.16 -6.06 16.19
CA ASN A 101 -16.08 -6.99 17.30
C ASN A 101 -17.48 -7.28 17.82
N PHE A 102 -17.94 -8.51 17.61
CA PHE A 102 -19.28 -8.99 17.92
C PHE A 102 -19.67 -8.78 19.40
N PHE A 103 -18.69 -8.78 20.30
CA PHE A 103 -18.89 -8.60 21.74
C PHE A 103 -18.79 -7.14 22.22
N GLU A 104 -18.27 -6.22 21.40
CA GLU A 104 -18.06 -4.82 21.80
C GLU A 104 -19.10 -3.86 21.22
N THR A 105 -19.85 -4.28 20.19
CA THR A 105 -20.91 -3.46 19.59
C THR A 105 -22.26 -3.92 20.11
N ARG A 106 -23.06 -3.01 20.69
CA ARG A 106 -24.48 -3.28 20.97
C ARG A 106 -25.17 -3.65 19.65
N VAL A 107 -25.78 -4.83 19.61
CA VAL A 107 -26.60 -5.30 18.48
C VAL A 107 -27.73 -4.29 18.26
N THR A 108 -27.61 -3.46 17.23
CA THR A 108 -28.66 -2.50 16.82
C THR A 108 -29.61 -3.06 15.77
N GLU A 109 -29.31 -4.25 15.23
CA GLU A 109 -30.22 -4.99 14.36
C GLU A 109 -30.79 -6.19 15.11
N TYR A 110 -31.86 -5.96 15.86
CA TYR A 110 -32.86 -7.01 15.96
C TYR A 110 -33.53 -7.07 14.58
N GLN A 111 -33.13 -8.01 13.74
CA GLN A 111 -34.07 -8.53 12.75
C GLN A 111 -35.28 -9.04 13.54
N THR A 112 -36.36 -8.26 13.55
CA THR A 112 -37.67 -8.78 13.93
C THR A 112 -37.92 -9.98 13.02
N GLY A 113 -37.91 -11.17 13.63
CA GLY A 113 -38.04 -12.45 12.95
C GLY A 113 -39.10 -12.36 11.85
N GLY A 114 -38.71 -12.80 10.65
CA GLY A 114 -39.53 -12.72 9.45
C GLY A 114 -40.98 -13.12 9.76
N ALA A 115 -41.90 -12.22 9.43
CA ALA A 115 -43.31 -12.58 9.37
C ALA A 115 -43.44 -13.67 8.29
N LEU A 116 -43.59 -14.92 8.73
CA LEU A 116 -43.95 -16.04 7.86
C LEU A 116 -45.27 -15.67 7.18
N LYS A 117 -45.19 -15.36 5.88
CA LYS A 117 -46.37 -15.29 5.02
C LYS A 117 -46.68 -16.72 4.59
N TRP A 118 -47.82 -17.21 5.07
CA TRP A 118 -48.46 -18.41 4.53
C TRP A 118 -49.55 -17.94 3.57
N ASP A 119 -49.23 -17.95 2.28
CA ASP A 119 -50.18 -18.05 1.16
C ASP A 119 -49.66 -19.15 0.22
#